data_AF-A0A7Y3TIS8-F1
#
_entry.id   AF-A0A7Y3TIS8-F1
#
_cell.length_a   1.000
_cell.length_b   1.000
_cell.length_c   1.000
_cell.angle_alpha   90.00
_cell.angle_beta   90.00
_cell.angle_gamma   90.00
#
_symmetry.space_group_name_H-M   'P 1'
#
loop_
_entity.id
_entity.type
_entity.pdbx_description
1 polymer ?
#
loop_
_entity_poly.entity_id
_entity_poly.type
_entity_poly.pdbx_seq_one_letter_code
_entity_poly.pdbx_strand_id
1 'polypeptide(L)'
;MKKIFLLFFLSLITSNAYCCDCVEKPSIEKNWEIAQQVFIGKVIKVDSLLYDDYGGKLYSFTVKIKKSFKGEIYPNRDYRTILYIDEAACDFRFGVGYEYLIYAGREGYVLNCSICSRTDLLENVAKEELITLDDIQKEDSKDKQKIRVFKLQNNIGYQIDLVKNSFEESLRRKNLKIYVLFGITIFLLIIILILLIKRRKRII
;
A
#
# COMPACT_ATOMS: atom_id res chain seq x y z
N MET A 1 -9.05 33.38 29.90
CA MET A 1 -8.68 33.22 28.47
C MET A 1 -7.29 32.58 28.30
N LYS A 2 -6.20 33.09 28.93
CA LYS A 2 -4.85 32.49 28.82
C LYS A 2 -4.75 30.99 29.19
N LYS A 3 -5.45 30.53 30.25
CA LYS A 3 -5.45 29.12 30.67
C LYS A 3 -6.16 28.17 29.69
N ILE A 4 -7.14 28.67 28.92
CA ILE A 4 -7.85 27.91 27.88
C ILE A 4 -6.98 27.78 26.63
N PHE A 5 -6.23 28.82 26.29
CA PHE A 5 -5.27 28.78 25.19
C PHE A 5 -4.12 27.78 25.47
N LEU A 6 -3.67 27.71 26.73
CA LEU A 6 -2.67 26.73 27.17
C LEU A 6 -3.16 25.27 27.06
N LEU A 7 -4.42 25.01 27.46
CA LEU A 7 -5.04 23.68 27.35
C LEU A 7 -5.23 23.24 25.89
N PHE A 8 -5.57 24.18 25.00
CA PHE A 8 -5.66 23.92 23.55
C PHE A 8 -4.30 23.61 22.93
N PHE A 9 -3.24 24.28 23.38
CA PHE A 9 -1.88 24.00 22.91
C PHE A 9 -1.37 22.64 23.42
N LEU A 10 -1.72 22.25 24.65
CA LEU A 10 -1.33 20.96 25.23
C LEU A 10 -1.98 19.76 24.51
N SER A 11 -3.20 19.91 23.97
CA SER A 11 -3.85 18.84 23.20
C SER A 11 -3.25 18.59 21.81
N LEU A 12 -2.42 19.51 21.29
CA LEU A 12 -1.76 19.35 19.98
C LEU A 12 -0.46 18.55 20.05
N ILE A 13 0.09 18.33 21.26
CA ILE A 13 1.40 17.69 21.48
C ILE A 13 1.31 16.15 21.42
N THR A 14 0.11 15.57 21.45
CA THR A 14 -0.08 14.10 21.53
C THR A 14 -0.21 13.41 20.17
N SER A 15 0.26 14.02 19.09
CA SER A 15 0.25 13.35 17.78
C SER A 15 1.47 12.43 17.66
N ASN A 16 1.23 11.12 17.65
CA ASN A 16 2.28 10.15 17.28
C ASN A 16 2.50 10.27 15.77
N ALA A 17 3.65 10.79 15.37
CA ALA A 17 4.10 10.75 13.99
C ALA A 17 4.85 9.43 13.77
N TYR A 18 4.28 8.54 12.97
CA TYR A 18 4.93 7.29 12.59
C TYR A 18 5.79 7.56 11.35
N CYS A 19 7.11 7.67 11.55
CA CYS A 19 8.08 7.69 10.46
C CYS A 19 8.47 6.26 10.10
N CYS A 20 9.02 6.06 8.91
CA CYS A 20 9.63 4.79 8.56
C CYS A 20 10.99 4.67 9.22
N ASP A 21 11.07 3.73 10.15
CA ASP A 21 12.31 3.27 10.73
C ASP A 21 12.62 1.90 10.13
N CYS A 22 13.39 1.89 9.05
CA CYS A 22 13.92 0.64 8.53
C CYS A 22 15.04 0.20 9.49
N VAL A 23 14.70 -0.67 10.46
CA VAL A 23 15.65 -1.15 11.49
C VAL A 23 16.98 -1.59 10.85
N GLU A 24 16.91 -2.37 9.77
CA GLU A 24 18.06 -2.72 8.91
C GLU A 24 17.54 -3.15 7.53
N LYS A 25 18.33 -2.95 6.46
CA LYS A 25 18.02 -3.55 5.16
C LYS A 25 18.11 -5.09 5.30
N PRO A 26 17.07 -5.85 4.92
CA PRO A 26 17.09 -7.30 5.04
C PRO A 26 18.23 -7.91 4.20
N SER A 27 18.66 -9.13 4.56
CA SER A 27 19.57 -9.92 3.72
C SER A 27 18.93 -10.25 2.37
N ILE A 28 19.72 -10.70 1.40
CA ILE A 28 19.24 -11.06 0.05
C ILE A 28 18.20 -12.18 0.16
N GLU A 29 18.52 -13.21 0.94
CA GLU A 29 17.66 -14.38 1.19
C GLU A 29 16.39 -13.95 1.91
N LYS A 30 16.51 -13.08 2.93
CA LYS A 30 15.34 -12.64 3.68
C LYS A 30 14.41 -11.79 2.83
N ASN A 31 14.96 -10.89 2.03
CA ASN A 31 14.18 -10.06 1.14
C ASN A 31 13.59 -10.89 -0.02
N TRP A 32 14.31 -11.89 -0.49
CA TRP A 32 13.80 -12.88 -1.44
C TRP A 32 12.58 -13.59 -0.90
N GLU A 33 12.62 -14.13 0.33
CA GLU A 33 11.51 -14.85 0.95
C GLU A 33 10.22 -14.02 0.96
N ILE A 34 10.30 -12.79 1.46
CA ILE A 34 9.15 -11.91 1.64
C ILE A 34 8.65 -11.28 0.33
N ALA A 35 9.55 -11.08 -0.64
CA ALA A 35 9.18 -10.52 -1.94
C ALA A 35 8.30 -11.50 -2.72
N GLN A 36 7.26 -10.98 -3.35
CA GLN A 36 6.38 -11.75 -4.23
C GLN A 36 6.98 -11.87 -5.63
N GLN A 37 7.68 -10.83 -6.09
CA GLN A 37 8.44 -10.85 -7.33
C GLN A 37 9.80 -10.17 -7.13
N VAL A 38 10.82 -10.70 -7.80
CA VAL A 38 12.18 -10.15 -7.80
C VAL A 38 12.67 -10.11 -9.23
N PHE A 39 12.94 -8.91 -9.76
CA PHE A 39 13.30 -8.74 -11.17
C PHE A 39 14.12 -7.48 -11.41
N ILE A 40 14.89 -7.48 -12.49
CA ILE A 40 15.49 -6.29 -13.08
C ILE A 40 14.54 -5.73 -14.12
N GLY A 41 14.27 -4.43 -14.07
CA GLY A 41 13.42 -3.78 -15.05
C GLY A 41 13.71 -2.29 -15.22
N LYS A 42 13.32 -1.77 -16.39
CA LYS A 42 13.41 -0.35 -16.73
C LYS A 42 12.04 0.31 -16.55
N VAL A 43 11.99 1.40 -15.81
CA VAL A 43 10.77 2.21 -15.66
C VAL A 43 10.57 3.02 -16.93
N ILE A 44 9.48 2.77 -17.66
CA ILE A 44 9.24 3.41 -18.97
C ILE A 44 8.18 4.51 -18.92
N LYS A 45 7.30 4.49 -17.92
CA LYS A 45 6.18 5.42 -17.80
C LYS A 45 5.76 5.56 -16.34
N VAL A 46 5.25 6.73 -15.98
CA VAL A 46 4.49 6.96 -14.74
C VAL A 46 3.16 7.63 -15.10
N ASP A 47 2.07 7.11 -14.53
CA ASP A 47 0.76 7.75 -14.56
C ASP A 47 0.44 8.28 -13.16
N SER A 48 0.10 9.57 -13.03
CA SER A 48 -0.15 10.24 -11.75
C SER A 48 -1.51 10.93 -11.68
N LEU A 49 -2.45 10.49 -12.52
CA LEU A 49 -3.82 11.01 -12.59
C LEU A 49 -4.77 10.25 -11.65
N LEU A 50 -4.23 9.33 -10.86
CA LEU A 50 -4.98 8.49 -9.94
C LEU A 50 -4.90 9.08 -8.53
N TYR A 51 -5.98 8.88 -7.78
CA TYR A 51 -6.07 9.22 -6.36
C TYR A 51 -6.59 8.00 -5.61
N ASP A 52 -6.16 7.83 -4.36
CA ASP A 52 -6.71 6.83 -3.47
C ASP A 52 -8.07 7.27 -2.88
N ASP A 53 -8.69 6.39 -2.10
CA ASP A 53 -9.99 6.62 -1.46
C ASP A 53 -10.00 7.81 -0.47
N TYR A 54 -8.84 8.25 -0.02
CA TYR A 54 -8.65 9.35 0.93
C TYR A 54 -8.19 10.64 0.23
N GLY A 55 -8.05 10.64 -1.10
CA GLY A 55 -7.59 11.78 -1.89
C GLY A 55 -6.06 11.90 -1.97
N GLY A 56 -5.32 10.91 -1.46
CA GLY A 56 -3.88 10.80 -1.61
C GLY A 56 -3.51 10.53 -3.07
N LYS A 57 -2.44 11.18 -3.55
CA LYS A 57 -2.02 11.06 -4.95
C LYS A 57 -1.35 9.71 -5.19
N LEU A 58 -1.86 8.96 -6.15
CA LEU A 58 -1.37 7.64 -6.54
C LEU A 58 -0.57 7.72 -7.84
N TYR A 59 0.59 7.09 -7.84
CA TYR A 59 1.46 6.96 -9.01
C TYR A 59 1.53 5.49 -9.43
N SER A 60 1.35 5.27 -10.73
CA SER A 60 1.42 3.96 -11.36
C SER A 60 2.62 3.91 -12.30
N PHE A 61 3.64 3.16 -11.90
CA PHE A 61 4.87 2.99 -12.68
C PHE A 61 4.77 1.76 -13.57
N THR A 62 4.96 1.94 -14.87
CA THR A 62 5.08 0.83 -15.82
C THR A 62 6.56 0.46 -15.97
N VAL A 63 6.89 -0.79 -15.62
CA VAL A 63 8.24 -1.31 -15.65
C VAL A 63 8.34 -2.41 -16.71
N LYS A 64 9.26 -2.25 -17.65
CA LYS A 64 9.62 -3.29 -18.61
C LYS A 64 10.64 -4.22 -17.97
N ILE A 65 10.26 -5.47 -17.74
CA ILE A 65 11.12 -6.52 -17.19
C ILE A 65 12.22 -6.85 -18.20
N LYS A 66 13.46 -6.92 -17.72
CA LYS A 66 14.62 -7.43 -18.47
C LYS A 66 15.01 -8.84 -18.04
N LYS A 67 14.98 -9.10 -16.73
CA LYS A 67 15.32 -10.40 -16.13
C LYS A 67 14.47 -10.60 -14.89
N SER A 68 13.85 -11.76 -14.72
CA SER A 68 13.18 -12.12 -13.46
C SER A 68 13.95 -13.21 -12.76
N PHE A 69 14.13 -13.02 -11.46
CA PHE A 69 14.68 -14.02 -10.56
C PHE A 69 13.54 -14.77 -9.84
N LYS A 70 12.56 -14.04 -9.31
CA LYS A 70 11.39 -14.59 -8.61
C LYS A 70 10.08 -14.09 -9.21
N GLY A 71 9.12 -15.00 -9.32
CA GLY A 71 7.78 -14.70 -9.84
C GLY A 71 7.60 -15.17 -11.28
N GLU A 72 6.34 -15.28 -11.69
CA GLU A 72 6.00 -15.87 -12.98
C GLU A 72 6.15 -14.83 -14.10
N ILE A 73 7.11 -15.06 -15.00
CA ILE A 73 7.06 -14.46 -16.34
C ILE A 73 6.28 -15.42 -17.23
N TYR A 74 5.19 -14.94 -17.80
CA TYR A 74 4.51 -15.62 -18.89
C TYR A 74 5.01 -15.02 -20.21
N PRO A 75 5.09 -15.81 -21.30
CA PRO A 75 5.28 -15.27 -22.63
C PRO A 75 4.30 -14.11 -22.87
N ASN A 76 4.79 -12.99 -23.39
CA ASN A 76 4.03 -11.74 -23.64
C ASN A 76 3.59 -10.96 -22.39
N ARG A 77 4.17 -11.22 -21.20
CA ARG A 77 3.96 -10.40 -19.99
C ARG A 77 5.26 -9.73 -19.54
N ASP A 78 5.79 -8.88 -20.41
CA ASP A 78 7.08 -8.19 -20.21
C ASP A 78 6.96 -6.94 -19.33
N TYR A 79 5.74 -6.54 -18.96
CA TYR A 79 5.49 -5.33 -18.18
C TYR A 79 4.93 -5.66 -16.80
N ARG A 80 5.29 -4.82 -15.82
CA ARG A 80 4.71 -4.81 -14.48
C ARG A 80 4.27 -3.40 -14.13
N THR A 81 3.18 -3.32 -13.38
CA THR A 81 2.72 -2.07 -12.77
C THR A 81 3.08 -2.10 -11.31
N ILE A 82 3.76 -1.05 -10.84
CA ILE A 82 4.09 -0.84 -9.43
C ILE A 82 3.40 0.44 -8.97
N LEU A 83 2.66 0.36 -7.87
CA LEU A 83 2.01 1.52 -7.25
C LEU A 83 2.91 2.16 -6.20
N TYR A 84 2.75 3.47 -6.08
CA TYR A 84 3.38 4.34 -5.09
C TYR A 84 2.35 5.37 -4.64
N ILE A 85 2.19 5.54 -3.33
CA ILE A 85 1.31 6.56 -2.75
C ILE A 85 2.20 7.64 -2.13
N ASP A 86 2.03 8.91 -2.53
CA ASP A 86 2.88 10.04 -2.09
C ASP A 86 2.89 10.22 -0.55
N GLU A 87 1.77 9.88 0.09
CA GLU A 87 1.56 10.01 1.54
C GLU A 87 1.87 8.73 2.32
N ALA A 88 2.17 7.61 1.64
CA ALA A 88 2.57 6.39 2.32
C ALA A 88 4.03 6.51 2.77
N ALA A 89 4.23 6.46 4.08
CA ALA A 89 5.51 6.82 4.70
C ALA A 89 6.72 6.02 4.15
N CYS A 90 6.53 4.76 3.71
CA CYS A 90 7.62 3.82 3.40
C CYS A 90 7.68 3.36 1.95
N ASP A 91 6.97 4.00 1.03
CA ASP A 91 6.93 3.57 -0.37
C ASP A 91 8.19 4.03 -1.14
N PHE A 92 8.71 3.13 -1.99
CA PHE A 92 9.87 3.41 -2.83
C PHE A 92 9.45 4.18 -4.08
N ARG A 93 10.05 5.35 -4.31
CA ARG A 93 9.78 6.18 -5.47
C ARG A 93 10.73 5.87 -6.63
N PHE A 94 10.16 5.58 -7.79
CA PHE A 94 10.92 5.29 -9.01
C PHE A 94 11.16 6.53 -9.87
N GLY A 95 12.29 6.54 -10.57
CA GLY A 95 12.61 7.48 -11.63
C GLY A 95 12.33 6.86 -13.01
N VAL A 96 11.62 7.59 -13.87
CA VAL A 96 11.38 7.16 -15.25
C VAL A 96 12.69 7.17 -16.04
N GLY A 97 12.92 6.14 -16.85
CA GLY A 97 14.12 6.00 -17.68
C GLY A 97 15.26 5.22 -17.02
N TYR A 98 15.17 4.97 -15.72
CA TYR A 98 16.19 4.23 -14.96
C TYR A 98 15.88 2.74 -14.85
N GLU A 99 16.92 1.97 -14.55
CA GLU A 99 16.86 0.54 -14.32
C GLU A 99 17.03 0.23 -12.84
N TYR A 100 16.27 -0.74 -12.36
CA TYR A 100 16.23 -1.09 -10.95
C TYR A 100 16.31 -2.61 -10.78
N LEU A 101 16.96 -3.05 -9.71
CA LEU A 101 16.65 -4.34 -9.10
C LEU A 101 15.46 -4.11 -8.17
N ILE A 102 14.36 -4.81 -8.43
CA ILE A 102 13.09 -4.60 -7.77
C ILE A 102 12.73 -5.83 -6.95
N TYR A 103 12.55 -5.63 -5.65
CA TYR A 103 11.93 -6.60 -4.74
C TYR A 103 10.52 -6.15 -4.42
N ALA A 104 9.57 -6.62 -5.24
CA ALA A 104 8.18 -6.21 -5.14
C ALA A 104 7.43 -7.07 -4.13
N GLY A 105 6.80 -6.39 -3.17
CA GLY A 105 5.71 -6.96 -2.38
C GLY A 105 4.43 -7.05 -3.22
N ARG A 106 3.36 -7.54 -2.59
CA ARG A 106 2.03 -7.53 -3.18
C ARG A 106 1.03 -7.12 -2.12
N GLU A 107 0.22 -6.12 -2.43
CA GLU A 107 -0.96 -5.74 -1.67
C GLU A 107 -2.18 -5.99 -2.57
N GLY A 108 -2.99 -7.00 -2.20
CA GLY A 108 -4.05 -7.52 -3.07
C GLY A 108 -3.50 -8.04 -4.40
N TYR A 109 -3.81 -7.35 -5.50
CA TYR A 109 -3.35 -7.72 -6.85
C TYR A 109 -2.25 -6.81 -7.39
N VAL A 110 -1.84 -5.83 -6.61
CA VAL A 110 -0.93 -4.80 -7.05
C VAL A 110 0.43 -5.00 -6.43
N LEU A 111 1.46 -4.69 -7.21
CA LEU A 111 2.83 -4.66 -6.71
C LEU A 111 3.11 -3.30 -6.11
N ASN A 112 3.79 -3.31 -4.97
CA ASN A 112 4.34 -2.15 -4.30
C ASN A 112 5.78 -2.46 -3.88
N CYS A 113 6.55 -1.41 -3.62
CA CYS A 113 7.93 -1.53 -3.18
C CYS A 113 8.14 -0.60 -2.00
N SER A 114 8.85 -1.07 -0.99
CA SER A 114 9.18 -0.26 0.17
C SER A 114 10.63 0.21 0.13
N ILE A 115 10.92 1.39 0.66
CA ILE A 115 12.29 1.88 0.91
C ILE A 115 13.07 0.97 1.85
N CYS A 116 12.39 0.17 2.68
CA CYS A 116 13.03 -0.81 3.56
C CYS A 116 13.39 -2.12 2.85
N SER A 117 12.95 -2.31 1.60
CA SER A 117 13.38 -3.45 0.80
C SER A 117 14.79 -3.22 0.25
N ARG A 118 15.37 -4.27 -0.34
CA ARG A 118 16.61 -4.16 -1.14
C ARG A 118 16.38 -3.60 -2.56
N THR A 119 15.20 -3.03 -2.85
CA THR A 119 14.96 -2.36 -4.14
C THR A 119 15.90 -1.17 -4.28
N ASP A 120 16.62 -1.08 -5.39
CA ASP A 120 17.58 -0.01 -5.64
C ASP A 120 17.81 0.18 -7.15
N LEU A 121 18.41 1.32 -7.51
CA LEU A 121 18.93 1.56 -8.85
C LEU A 121 19.94 0.48 -9.20
N LEU A 122 19.84 -0.09 -10.40
CA LEU A 122 20.67 -1.23 -10.80
C LEU A 122 22.17 -0.93 -10.74
N GLU A 123 22.57 0.33 -10.98
CA GLU A 123 23.96 0.78 -10.87
C GLU A 123 24.51 0.75 -9.44
N ASN A 124 23.64 0.83 -8.42
CA ASN A 124 24.01 0.76 -7.00
C ASN A 124 24.05 -0.67 -6.47
N VAL A 125 23.55 -1.64 -7.24
CA VAL A 125 23.44 -3.03 -6.81
C VAL A 125 24.79 -3.73 -6.94
N ALA A 126 25.24 -4.32 -5.83
CA ALA A 126 26.46 -5.13 -5.81
C ALA A 126 26.34 -6.33 -6.75
N LYS A 127 27.42 -6.67 -7.47
CA LYS A 127 27.41 -7.80 -8.43
C LYS A 127 27.15 -9.12 -7.73
N GLU A 128 27.65 -9.24 -6.50
CA GLU A 128 27.49 -10.38 -5.62
C GLU A 128 26.00 -10.65 -5.36
N GLU A 129 25.19 -9.61 -5.20
CA GLU A 129 23.74 -9.77 -5.01
C GLU A 129 23.06 -10.39 -6.22
N LEU A 130 23.47 -10.03 -7.44
CA LEU A 130 22.93 -10.61 -8.66
C LEU A 130 23.33 -12.09 -8.82
N ILE A 131 24.55 -12.43 -8.41
CA ILE A 131 25.04 -13.82 -8.42
C ILE A 131 24.25 -14.66 -7.42
N THR A 132 24.09 -14.17 -6.19
CA THR A 132 23.30 -14.84 -5.15
C THR A 132 21.85 -15.05 -5.59
N LEU A 133 21.21 -14.05 -6.21
CA LEU A 133 19.86 -14.19 -6.75
C LEU A 133 19.74 -15.24 -7.86
N ASP A 134 20.75 -15.35 -8.73
CA ASP A 134 20.79 -16.40 -9.76
C ASP A 134 20.90 -17.80 -9.15
N ASP A 135 21.66 -17.95 -8.07
CA ASP A 135 21.81 -19.24 -7.39
C ASP A 135 20.53 -19.63 -6.62
N ILE A 136 19.93 -18.69 -5.89
CA ILE A 136 18.63 -18.89 -5.23
C ILE A 136 17.55 -19.28 -6.26
N GLN A 137 17.51 -18.61 -7.42
CA GLN A 137 16.55 -18.93 -8.48
C GLN A 137 16.72 -20.37 -9.00
N LYS A 138 17.95 -20.84 -9.20
CA LYS A 138 18.22 -22.21 -9.68
C LYS A 138 17.74 -23.23 -8.65
N GLU A 139 17.93 -22.96 -7.36
CA GLU A 139 17.47 -23.84 -6.28
C GLU A 139 15.93 -23.87 -6.20
N ASP A 140 15.27 -22.72 -6.17
CA ASP A 140 13.80 -22.60 -6.15
C ASP A 140 13.14 -23.27 -7.37
N SER A 141 13.79 -23.18 -8.55
CA SER A 141 13.30 -23.80 -9.78
C SER A 141 13.37 -25.33 -9.74
N LYS A 142 14.40 -25.92 -9.08
CA LYS A 142 14.52 -27.38 -8.90
C LYS A 142 13.42 -27.91 -7.99
N ASP A 143 13.02 -27.15 -6.98
CA ASP A 143 11.97 -27.55 -6.04
C ASP A 143 10.57 -27.44 -6.66
N LYS A 144 10.27 -26.36 -7.39
CA LYS A 144 8.97 -26.15 -8.06
C LYS A 144 8.63 -27.17 -9.14
N GLN A 145 9.63 -27.81 -9.78
CA GLN A 145 9.36 -28.87 -10.75
C GLN A 145 8.68 -30.10 -10.12
N LYS A 146 8.71 -30.26 -8.78
CA LYS A 146 8.00 -31.33 -8.06
C LYS A 146 6.51 -31.06 -7.79
N ILE A 147 6.00 -29.83 -7.91
CA ILE A 147 4.62 -29.49 -7.53
C ILE A 147 3.92 -28.68 -8.64
N ARG A 148 3.20 -29.38 -9.55
CA ARG A 148 2.49 -28.78 -10.70
C ARG A 148 0.97 -28.55 -10.52
N VAL A 149 0.44 -28.42 -9.30
CA VAL A 149 -1.03 -28.36 -9.10
C VAL A 149 -1.60 -26.99 -8.66
N PHE A 150 -0.81 -26.04 -8.17
CA PHE A 150 -1.36 -24.81 -7.57
C PHE A 150 -1.85 -23.72 -8.54
N LYS A 151 -1.59 -23.85 -9.85
CA LYS A 151 -1.65 -22.70 -10.78
C LYS A 151 -3.04 -22.39 -11.37
N LEU A 152 -4.06 -23.23 -11.13
CA LEU A 152 -5.44 -22.97 -11.58
C LEU A 152 -6.24 -22.05 -10.64
N GLN A 153 -5.81 -21.89 -9.38
CA GLN A 153 -6.61 -21.25 -8.33
C GLN A 153 -6.55 -19.71 -8.36
N ASN A 154 -5.48 -19.13 -8.90
CA ASN A 154 -5.21 -17.68 -8.82
C ASN A 154 -6.16 -16.80 -9.63
N ASN A 155 -6.75 -17.30 -10.74
CA ASN A 155 -7.71 -16.51 -11.52
C ASN A 155 -9.11 -16.47 -10.89
N ILE A 156 -9.49 -17.50 -10.14
CA ILE A 156 -10.79 -17.57 -9.45
C ILE A 156 -10.76 -16.64 -8.22
N GLY A 157 -9.64 -16.63 -7.47
CA GLY A 157 -9.45 -15.70 -6.35
C GLY A 157 -9.61 -14.23 -6.78
N TYR A 158 -9.02 -13.85 -7.92
CA TYR A 158 -9.13 -12.47 -8.44
C TYR A 158 -10.57 -12.03 -8.69
N GLN A 159 -11.36 -12.88 -9.33
CA GLN A 159 -12.76 -12.54 -9.61
C GLN A 159 -13.59 -12.47 -8.33
N ILE A 160 -13.33 -13.36 -7.37
CA ILE A 160 -14.00 -13.35 -6.07
C ILE A 160 -13.67 -12.08 -5.29
N ASP A 161 -12.40 -11.68 -5.25
CA ASP A 161 -11.95 -10.48 -4.53
C ASP A 161 -12.48 -9.19 -5.16
N LEU A 162 -12.51 -9.09 -6.49
CA LEU A 162 -13.12 -7.95 -7.19
C LEU A 162 -14.59 -7.78 -6.81
N VAL A 163 -15.34 -8.89 -6.82
CA VAL A 163 -16.75 -8.88 -6.44
C VAL A 163 -16.91 -8.51 -4.96
N LYS A 164 -16.13 -9.14 -4.07
CA LYS A 164 -16.16 -8.87 -2.63
C LYS A 164 -15.85 -7.41 -2.30
N ASN A 165 -14.80 -6.85 -2.88
CA ASN A 165 -14.42 -5.44 -2.66
C ASN A 165 -15.53 -4.49 -3.13
N SER A 166 -16.18 -4.77 -4.27
CA SER A 166 -17.31 -3.96 -4.75
C SER A 166 -18.50 -3.99 -3.78
N PHE A 167 -18.76 -5.13 -3.13
CA PHE A 167 -19.81 -5.27 -2.11
C PHE A 167 -19.44 -4.56 -0.80
N GLU A 168 -18.20 -4.67 -0.34
CA GLU A 168 -17.71 -4.00 0.86
C GLU A 168 -17.73 -2.47 0.72
N GLU A 169 -17.35 -1.95 -0.45
CA GLU A 169 -17.41 -0.52 -0.73
C GLU A 169 -18.87 0.01 -0.72
N SER A 170 -19.79 -0.78 -1.29
CA SER A 170 -21.24 -0.52 -1.21
C SER A 170 -21.75 -0.48 0.24
N LEU A 171 -21.33 -1.45 1.07
CA LEU A 171 -21.68 -1.52 2.49
C LEU A 171 -21.10 -0.33 3.28
N ARG A 172 -19.83 0.02 3.05
CA ARG A 172 -19.16 1.16 3.68
C ARG A 172 -19.88 2.47 3.38
N ARG A 173 -20.29 2.69 2.12
CA ARG A 173 -21.10 3.86 1.74
C ARG A 173 -22.45 3.92 2.44
N LYS A 174 -23.13 2.78 2.61
CA LYS A 174 -24.41 2.71 3.35
C LYS A 174 -24.20 3.01 4.84
N ASN A 175 -23.19 2.40 5.46
CA ASN A 175 -22.88 2.63 6.88
C ASN A 175 -22.50 4.08 7.14
N LEU A 176 -21.70 4.71 6.27
CA LEU A 176 -21.36 6.13 6.39
C LEU A 176 -22.62 7.01 6.40
N LYS A 177 -23.59 6.76 5.50
CA LYS A 177 -24.86 7.49 5.48
C LYS A 177 -25.66 7.29 6.78
N ILE A 178 -25.67 6.06 7.31
CA ILE A 178 -26.34 5.75 8.59
C ILE A 178 -25.69 6.52 9.74
N TYR A 179 -24.36 6.51 9.84
CA TYR A 179 -23.64 7.24 10.89
C TYR A 179 -23.87 8.76 10.82
N VAL A 180 -23.88 9.34 9.61
CA VAL A 180 -24.17 10.77 9.42
C VAL A 180 -25.59 11.11 9.88
N LEU A 181 -26.59 10.31 9.49
CA LEU A 181 -27.97 10.51 9.90
C LEU A 181 -28.12 10.41 11.42
N PHE A 182 -27.47 9.43 12.05
CA PHE A 182 -27.49 9.25 13.50
C PHE A 182 -26.79 10.39 14.26
N GLY A 183 -25.71 10.94 13.70
CA GLY A 183 -25.05 12.13 14.25
C GLY A 183 -25.96 13.36 14.24
N ILE A 184 -26.70 13.59 13.14
CA ILE A 184 -27.64 14.70 13.01
C ILE A 184 -28.80 14.58 14.03
N THR A 185 -29.35 13.38 14.22
CA THR A 185 -30.45 13.18 15.18
C THR A 185 -30.02 13.43 16.62
N ILE A 186 -28.83 12.95 17.01
CA ILE A 186 -28.26 13.21 18.33
C ILE A 186 -28.05 14.73 18.54
N PHE A 187 -27.50 15.42 17.54
CA PHE A 187 -27.26 16.86 17.63
C PHE A 187 -28.56 17.66 17.84
N LEU A 188 -29.62 17.31 17.11
CA LEU A 188 -30.95 17.92 17.28
C LEU A 188 -31.53 17.65 18.68
N LEU A 189 -31.37 16.43 19.21
CA LEU A 189 -31.81 16.10 20.57
C LEU A 189 -31.08 16.92 21.63
N ILE A 190 -29.77 17.13 21.47
CA ILE A 190 -28.97 17.98 22.37
C ILE A 190 -29.47 19.43 22.33
N ILE A 191 -29.76 19.98 21.15
CA ILE A 191 -30.32 21.33 21.00
C ILE A 191 -31.66 21.45 21.72
N ILE A 192 -32.55 20.48 21.52
CA ILE A 192 -33.87 20.45 22.20
C ILE A 192 -33.69 20.41 23.72
N LEU A 193 -32.77 19.57 24.22
CA LEU A 193 -32.48 19.47 25.66
C LEU A 193 -31.98 20.81 26.23
N ILE A 194 -31.07 21.48 25.53
CA ILE A 194 -30.55 22.81 25.91
C ILE A 194 -31.68 23.84 25.93
N LEU A 195 -32.56 23.83 24.92
CA LEU A 195 -33.72 24.73 24.87
C LEU A 195 -34.70 24.48 26.02
N LEU A 196 -34.95 23.22 26.38
CA LEU A 196 -35.80 22.84 27.51
C LEU A 196 -35.20 23.28 28.86
N ILE A 197 -33.89 23.08 29.07
CA ILE A 197 -33.19 23.54 30.28
C ILE A 197 -33.24 25.07 30.38
N LYS A 198 -33.00 25.78 29.26
CA LYS A 198 -33.06 27.25 29.22
C LYS A 198 -34.47 27.78 29.47
N ARG A 199 -35.51 27.10 28.97
CA ARG A 199 -36.91 27.45 29.21
C ARG A 199 -37.31 27.23 30.67
N ARG A 200 -36.86 26.13 31.29
CA ARG A 200 -37.12 25.83 32.71
C ARG A 200 -36.47 26.85 33.66
N LYS A 201 -35.27 27.34 33.35
CA LYS A 201 -34.59 28.41 34.10
C LYS A 201 -35.22 29.80 33.95
N ARG A 202 -36.16 30.00 33.01
CA ARG A 202 -36.80 31.29 32.74
C ARG A 202 -38.21 31.39 33.37
N ILE A 203 -38.71 30.30 33.96
CA ILE A 203 -40.05 30.17 34.56
C ILE A 203 -39.97 30.11 36.10
N ILE A 204 -38.75 30.05 36.67
CA ILE A 204 -38.43 30.19 38.09
C ILE A 204 -37.76 31.54 38.27
#